data_AF-A0A183NGV8-F1
#
_entry.id   AF-A0A183NGV8-F1
#
_cell.length_a   1.000
_cell.length_b   1.000
_cell.length_c   1.000
_cell.angle_alpha   90.00
_cell.angle_beta   90.00
_cell.angle_gamma   90.00
#
_symmetry.space_group_name_H-M   'P 1'
#
loop_
_entity.id
_entity.type
_entity.pdbx_description
1 polymer ?
#
loop_
_entity_poly.entity_id
_entity_poly.type
_entity_poly.pdbx_seq_one_letter_code
_entity_poly.pdbx_strand_id
1 'polypeptide(L)'
;MTGCHSLASTDVLDDRQFFEEQFNWSVAPATPIRLPSPPWPVTTDPPNEAEVLKELHILKRYKSPGPDDLPTALFKDGGDFLTKELTVLFTKVWELESVPTSWNESIVVPIFKK
;
A
#
# COMPACT_ATOMS: atom_id res chain seq x y z
N MET A 1 47.86 -18.68 -18.21
CA MET A 1 46.64 -18.19 -18.89
C MET A 1 45.52 -19.11 -18.47
N THR A 2 44.74 -18.72 -17.47
CA THR A 2 43.61 -19.52 -16.98
C THR A 2 42.45 -18.55 -16.85
N GLY A 3 41.41 -18.81 -17.64
CA GLY A 3 40.38 -17.85 -18.00
C GLY A 3 39.50 -17.43 -16.85
N CYS A 4 39.25 -16.12 -16.78
CA CYS A 4 38.11 -15.55 -16.10
C CYS A 4 36.82 -16.09 -16.74
N HIS A 5 36.12 -16.99 -16.07
CA HIS A 5 34.72 -17.23 -16.36
C HIS A 5 33.92 -16.06 -15.78
N SER A 6 33.64 -15.10 -16.65
CA SER A 6 32.63 -14.07 -16.43
C SER A 6 31.26 -14.76 -16.36
N LEU A 7 30.71 -14.94 -15.15
CA LEU A 7 29.28 -15.15 -14.99
C LEU A 7 28.61 -13.80 -15.20
N ALA A 8 28.36 -13.46 -16.46
CA ALA A 8 27.40 -12.42 -16.79
C ALA A 8 26.03 -12.94 -16.35
N SER A 9 25.55 -12.37 -15.25
CA SER A 9 24.24 -12.63 -14.64
C SER A 9 23.15 -12.45 -15.68
N THR A 10 22.63 -13.57 -16.17
CA THR A 10 21.41 -13.67 -16.98
C THR A 10 20.14 -13.64 -16.11
N ASP A 11 20.30 -13.50 -14.80
CA ASP A 11 19.23 -13.66 -13.80
C ASP A 11 18.21 -12.51 -13.81
N VAL A 12 18.60 -11.29 -14.21
CA VAL A 12 17.73 -10.09 -14.13
C VAL A 12 16.57 -10.11 -15.15
N LEU A 13 16.71 -10.82 -16.27
CA LEU A 13 15.68 -10.85 -17.32
C LEU A 13 14.59 -11.89 -17.06
N ASP A 14 14.88 -12.96 -16.30
CA ASP A 14 13.95 -14.04 -15.96
C ASP A 14 12.94 -13.59 -14.89
N ASP A 15 13.39 -12.77 -13.93
CA ASP A 15 12.58 -12.23 -12.82
C ASP A 15 11.35 -11.45 -13.29
N ARG A 16 11.47 -10.69 -14.38
CA ARG A 16 10.37 -9.89 -14.93
C ARG A 16 9.26 -10.77 -15.45
N GLN A 17 9.61 -11.84 -16.17
CA GLN A 17 8.63 -12.73 -16.79
C GLN A 17 7.90 -13.55 -15.73
N PHE A 18 8.63 -14.07 -14.73
CA PHE A 18 8.03 -14.77 -13.58
C PHE A 18 7.04 -13.87 -12.82
N PHE A 19 7.38 -12.59 -12.62
CA PHE A 19 6.50 -11.65 -11.93
C PHE A 19 5.21 -11.37 -12.70
N GLU A 20 5.33 -11.11 -14.00
CA GLU A 20 4.19 -10.88 -14.91
C GLU A 20 3.23 -12.08 -14.94
N GLU A 21 3.74 -13.32 -14.98
CA GLU A 21 2.90 -14.52 -14.96
C GLU A 21 2.07 -14.66 -13.67
N GLN A 22 2.56 -14.16 -12.53
CA GLN A 22 1.91 -14.33 -11.22
C GLN A 22 0.89 -13.24 -10.89
N PHE A 23 1.10 -12.01 -11.39
CA PHE A 23 0.27 -10.85 -11.04
C PHE A 23 -0.70 -10.41 -12.14
N ASN A 24 -0.61 -11.00 -13.34
CA ASN A 24 -1.55 -10.73 -14.43
C ASN A 24 -2.86 -11.51 -14.23
N TRP A 25 -3.73 -10.96 -13.39
CA TRP A 25 -5.13 -11.39 -13.30
C TRP A 25 -5.88 -10.95 -14.58
N SER A 26 -6.69 -11.85 -15.17
CA SER A 26 -7.53 -11.53 -16.34
C SER A 26 -8.38 -10.30 -16.06
N VAL A 27 -8.43 -9.33 -16.99
CA VAL A 27 -9.27 -8.12 -16.88
C VAL A 27 -10.65 -8.49 -16.32
N ALA A 28 -10.97 -7.97 -15.14
CA ALA A 28 -12.26 -8.22 -14.51
C ALA A 28 -13.35 -7.74 -15.47
N PRO A 29 -14.43 -8.53 -15.69
CA PRO A 29 -15.51 -8.11 -16.57
C PRO A 29 -16.06 -6.76 -16.10
N ALA A 30 -16.28 -5.83 -17.04
CA ALA A 30 -16.70 -4.44 -16.81
C ALA A 30 -18.10 -4.27 -16.17
N THR A 31 -18.65 -5.34 -15.61
CA THR A 31 -19.88 -5.33 -14.83
C THR A 31 -19.60 -4.82 -13.42
N PRO A 32 -20.25 -3.74 -12.96
CA PRO A 32 -20.11 -3.27 -11.60
C PRO A 32 -20.58 -4.38 -10.65
N ILE A 33 -19.64 -4.90 -9.85
CA ILE A 33 -19.96 -5.87 -8.81
C ILE A 33 -20.79 -5.14 -7.77
N ARG A 34 -22.11 -5.35 -7.78
CA ARG A 34 -23.00 -4.88 -6.70
C ARG A 34 -22.75 -5.78 -5.49
N LEU A 35 -21.72 -5.45 -4.72
CA LEU A 35 -21.43 -6.16 -3.48
C LEU A 35 -22.62 -5.94 -2.52
N PRO A 36 -23.17 -6.99 -1.91
CA PRO A 36 -24.06 -6.82 -0.77
C PRO A 36 -23.33 -6.00 0.30
N SER A 37 -24.06 -5.10 0.98
CA SER A 37 -23.50 -4.29 2.06
C SER A 37 -22.76 -5.23 3.04
N PRO A 38 -21.48 -4.98 3.32
CA PRO A 38 -20.73 -5.87 4.20
C PRO A 38 -21.42 -5.97 5.57
N PRO A 39 -21.43 -7.15 6.23
CA PRO A 39 -22.03 -7.36 7.54
C PRO A 39 -21.25 -6.70 8.69
N TRP A 40 -20.19 -5.95 8.38
CA TRP A 40 -19.37 -5.26 9.37
C TRP A 40 -20.08 -3.98 9.81
N PRO A 41 -20.05 -3.62 11.12
CA PRO A 41 -20.57 -2.34 11.60
C PRO A 41 -19.62 -1.22 11.16
N VAL A 42 -19.68 -0.86 9.88
CA VAL A 42 -18.98 0.28 9.31
C VAL A 42 -19.95 1.46 9.37
N THR A 43 -19.52 2.55 10.00
CA THR A 43 -20.31 3.79 9.98
C THR A 43 -20.24 4.44 8.60
N THR A 44 -21.31 5.14 8.20
CA THR A 44 -21.34 6.00 7.01
C THR A 44 -21.03 7.46 7.34
N ASP A 45 -20.64 7.73 8.58
CA ASP A 45 -20.21 9.06 9.01
C ASP A 45 -18.79 9.36 8.50
N PRO A 46 -18.43 10.63 8.28
CA PRO A 46 -17.07 10.98 7.92
C PRO A 46 -16.07 10.56 9.00
N PRO A 47 -14.80 10.27 8.63
CA PRO A 47 -13.76 9.92 9.58
C PRO A 47 -13.60 10.96 10.69
N ASN A 48 -13.43 10.51 11.93
CA ASN A 48 -13.22 11.38 13.09
C ASN A 48 -11.84 11.17 13.73
N GLU A 49 -11.38 12.17 14.50
CA GLU A 49 -10.04 12.14 15.11
C GLU A 49 -9.81 10.93 16.03
N ALA A 50 -10.82 10.48 16.78
CA ALA A 50 -10.65 9.35 17.69
C ALA A 50 -10.45 8.03 16.94
N GLU A 51 -11.12 7.86 15.80
CA GLU A 51 -10.92 6.74 14.90
C GLU A 51 -9.52 6.79 14.28
N VAL A 52 -9.11 7.93 13.73
CA VAL A 52 -7.77 8.11 13.14
C VAL A 52 -6.68 7.84 14.17
N LEU A 53 -6.81 8.38 15.38
CA LEU A 53 -5.85 8.16 16.46
C LEU A 53 -5.74 6.68 16.83
N LYS A 54 -6.88 5.99 16.92
CA LYS A 54 -6.92 4.56 17.21
C LYS A 54 -6.19 3.76 16.14
N GLU A 55 -6.42 4.04 14.87
CA GLU A 55 -5.77 3.33 13.77
C GLU A 55 -4.26 3.61 13.74
N LEU A 56 -3.83 4.86 13.99
CA LEU A 56 -2.42 5.21 14.14
C LEU A 56 -1.74 4.41 15.26
N HIS A 57 -2.43 4.14 16.36
CA HIS A 57 -1.90 3.35 17.47
C HIS A 57 -1.68 1.87 17.11
N ILE A 58 -2.54 1.31 16.26
CA ILE A 58 -2.50 -0.09 15.83
C ILE A 58 -1.34 -0.35 14.84
N LEU A 59 -0.85 0.69 14.15
CA LEU A 59 0.27 0.57 13.22
C LEU A 59 1.51 -0.08 13.86
N LYS A 60 2.20 -0.94 13.11
CA LYS A 60 3.43 -1.61 13.55
C LYS A 60 4.65 -0.75 13.24
N ARG A 61 5.41 -0.37 14.26
CA ARG A 61 6.55 0.58 14.15
C ARG A 61 7.63 0.17 13.14
N TYR A 62 7.97 -1.12 13.08
CA TYR A 62 9.12 -1.62 12.30
C TYR A 62 8.70 -2.21 10.96
N LYS A 63 7.76 -1.55 10.28
CA LYS A 63 7.39 -1.86 8.90
C LYS A 63 8.23 -1.03 7.94
N SER A 64 8.51 -1.60 6.77
CA SER A 64 9.19 -0.88 5.70
C SER A 64 8.38 0.36 5.31
N PRO A 65 9.03 1.50 5.06
CA PRO A 65 8.34 2.68 4.56
C PRO A 65 7.79 2.42 3.16
N GLY A 66 6.81 3.24 2.76
CA GLY A 66 6.31 3.24 1.40
C GLY A 66 7.30 3.90 0.42
N PRO A 67 6.88 4.10 -0.84
CA PRO A 67 7.65 4.86 -1.84
C PRO A 67 7.94 6.32 -1.43
N ASP A 68 7.21 6.84 -0.44
CA ASP A 68 7.36 8.16 0.15
C ASP A 68 8.50 8.25 1.18
N ASP A 69 9.14 7.13 1.51
CA ASP A 69 10.19 7.00 2.53
C ASP A 69 9.74 7.42 3.94
N LEU A 70 8.43 7.50 4.19
CA LEU A 70 7.90 7.90 5.49
C LEU A 70 7.83 6.68 6.43
N PRO A 71 8.61 6.67 7.53
CA PRO A 71 8.61 5.53 8.44
C PRO A 71 7.32 5.49 9.25
N THR A 72 6.83 4.28 9.56
CA THR A 72 5.62 4.11 10.38
C THR A 72 5.74 4.78 11.75
N ALA A 73 6.96 4.90 12.30
CA ALA A 73 7.25 5.62 13.53
C ALA A 73 6.78 7.10 13.49
N LEU A 74 6.92 7.78 12.36
CA LEU A 74 6.50 9.17 12.18
C LEU A 74 5.00 9.32 12.47
N PHE A 75 4.19 8.41 11.93
CA PHE A 75 2.74 8.41 12.09
C PHE A 75 2.32 8.08 13.53
N LYS A 76 3.06 7.21 14.24
CA LYS A 76 2.78 6.89 15.64
C LYS A 76 3.15 8.03 16.59
N ASP A 77 4.29 8.67 16.33
CA ASP A 77 4.88 9.66 17.24
C ASP A 77 4.40 11.09 16.93
N GLY A 78 3.68 11.28 15.82
CA GLY A 78 3.15 12.58 15.39
C GLY A 78 2.04 13.19 16.25
N GLY A 79 1.50 12.41 17.19
CA GLY A 79 0.54 12.86 18.20
C GLY A 79 -0.71 13.53 17.63
N ASP A 80 -1.27 14.46 18.41
CA ASP A 80 -2.52 15.15 18.08
C ASP A 80 -2.42 16.00 16.82
N PHE A 81 -1.23 16.56 16.54
CA PHE A 81 -1.01 17.37 15.35
C PHE A 81 -1.20 16.54 14.08
N LEU A 82 -0.46 15.43 13.94
CA LEU A 82 -0.64 14.57 12.76
C LEU A 82 -2.03 13.93 12.71
N THR A 83 -2.62 13.59 13.86
CA THR A 83 -3.99 13.06 13.91
C THR A 83 -4.99 14.02 13.28
N LYS A 84 -4.88 15.33 13.59
CA LYS A 84 -5.75 16.37 13.03
C LYS A 84 -5.55 16.53 11.54
N GLU A 85 -4.30 16.65 11.09
CA GLU A 85 -3.98 16.81 9.67
C GLU A 85 -4.46 15.62 8.83
N LEU A 86 -4.26 14.39 9.34
CA LEU A 86 -4.75 13.17 8.70
C LEU A 86 -6.27 13.08 8.69
N THR A 87 -6.94 13.50 9.75
CA THR A 87 -8.40 13.55 9.78
C THR A 87 -8.92 14.47 8.69
N VAL A 88 -8.37 15.69 8.56
CA VAL A 88 -8.73 16.63 7.49
C VAL A 88 -8.49 16.02 6.10
N LEU A 89 -7.39 15.31 5.91
CA LEU A 89 -7.10 14.63 4.65
C LEU A 89 -8.13 13.53 4.34
N PHE A 90 -8.43 12.65 5.29
CA PHE A 90 -9.39 11.56 5.10
C PHE A 90 -10.81 12.07 4.92
N THR A 91 -11.22 13.12 5.64
CA THR A 91 -12.52 13.77 5.42
C THR A 91 -12.63 14.31 4.00
N LYS A 92 -11.58 14.93 3.44
CA LYS A 92 -11.60 15.38 2.03
C LYS A 92 -11.74 14.21 1.04
N VAL A 93 -11.02 13.12 1.27
CA VAL A 93 -11.14 11.91 0.44
C VAL A 93 -12.57 11.34 0.50
N TRP A 94 -13.17 11.34 1.69
CA TRP A 94 -14.55 10.91 1.92
C TRP A 94 -15.56 11.80 1.18
N GLU A 95 -15.45 13.13 1.31
CA GLU A 95 -16.35 14.09 0.67
C GLU A 95 -16.24 14.13 -0.86
N LEU A 96 -15.03 13.98 -1.39
CA LEU A 96 -14.77 14.01 -2.83
C LEU A 96 -14.99 12.66 -3.51
N GLU A 97 -15.18 11.59 -2.73
CA GLU A 97 -15.23 10.20 -3.20
C GLU A 97 -14.05 9.87 -4.14
N SER A 98 -12.88 10.46 -3.87
CA SER A 98 -11.73 10.41 -4.77
C SER A 98 -10.43 10.27 -3.98
N VAL A 99 -9.54 9.40 -4.47
CA VAL A 99 -8.21 9.16 -3.90
C VAL A 99 -7.12 9.60 -4.89
N PRO A 100 -5.94 9.99 -4.39
CA PRO A 100 -4.79 10.28 -5.24
C PRO A 100 -4.46 9.09 -6.16
N THR A 101 -4.15 9.35 -7.43
CA THR A 101 -3.78 8.30 -8.38
C THR A 101 -2.56 7.51 -7.92
N SER A 102 -1.63 8.16 -7.22
CA SER A 102 -0.43 7.53 -6.64
C SER A 102 -0.74 6.44 -5.62
N TRP A 103 -1.94 6.39 -5.03
CA TRP A 103 -2.34 5.30 -4.13
C TRP A 103 -2.56 3.97 -4.88
N ASN A 104 -2.68 4.01 -6.21
CA ASN A 104 -2.73 2.82 -7.06
C ASN A 104 -1.35 2.34 -7.50
N GLU A 105 -0.28 3.05 -7.12
CA GLU A 105 1.10 2.68 -7.43
C GLU A 105 1.69 1.86 -6.27
N SER A 106 2.45 0.80 -6.58
CA SER A 106 3.15 0.01 -5.57
C SER A 106 4.51 -0.44 -6.07
N ILE A 107 5.48 -0.52 -5.15
CA ILE A 107 6.79 -1.12 -5.43
C ILE A 107 6.73 -2.57 -4.97
N VAL A 108 6.89 -3.49 -5.91
CA VAL A 108 6.95 -4.92 -5.61
C VAL A 108 8.37 -5.41 -5.73
N VAL A 109 8.91 -5.90 -4.61
CA VAL A 109 10.27 -6.45 -4.52
C VAL A 109 10.16 -7.95 -4.26
N PRO A 110 10.55 -8.82 -5.22
CA PRO A 110 10.56 -10.26 -5.01
C PRO A 110 11.48 -10.66 -3.84
N ILE A 111 10.98 -11.52 -2.95
CA ILE A 111 11.78 -12.11 -1.86
C ILE A 111 11.82 -13.61 -2.09
N PHE A 112 12.96 -14.10 -2.55
CA PHE A 112 13.18 -15.53 -2.78
C PHE A 112 13.36 -16.25 -1.45
N LYS A 113 12.56 -17.30 -1.25
CA LYS A 113 12.79 -18.26 -0.16
C LYS A 113 14.08 -19.03 -0.46
N LYS A 114 14.78 -19.44 0.60
CA LYS A 114 15.91 -20.35 0.50
C LYS A 114 15.46 -21.78 0.26
#